data_AF-A0A938W0W1-F1
#
_entry.id   AF-A0A938W0W1-F1
#
_cell.length_a   1.000
_cell.length_b   1.000
_cell.length_c   1.000
_cell.angle_alpha   90.00
_cell.angle_beta   90.00
_cell.angle_gamma   90.00
#
_symmetry.space_group_name_H-M   'P 1'
#
loop_
_entity.id
_entity.type
_entity.pdbx_description
1 polymer ?
#
loop_
_entity_poly.entity_id
_entity_poly.type
_entity_poly.pdbx_seq_one_letter_code
_entity_poly.pdbx_strand_id
1 'polypeptide(L)'
;MQLETYHTISTLLASHDPADLHRGLELVKAAAPGADPQGCERLCEVILPLFYIDPLDHPEHIPVIEEAIMVVAGLGEAVIPPLIQNLEMGDVKAQMAIASALGWMGAKAVDPLIAEYESTCPDPSCRAFLLYALGKIKAPEIVKAAPLAVAAARSADLELRDTATRALGKFAEAIPAGGLAEGLRLAFQEALQANLGDFSAGVRAKAVRSLGKLARYGHLNGRERWELAAILRRILGKDERFEWDRAYVVRKEAQEALSYAS
;
A
#
# COMPACT_ATOMS: atom_id res chain seq x y z
N MET A 1 -13.66 8.17 28.52
CA MET A 1 -14.95 8.02 27.80
C MET A 1 -16.06 7.62 28.77
N GLN A 2 -17.24 8.23 28.67
CA GLN A 2 -18.40 7.83 29.48
C GLN A 2 -18.89 6.45 29.02
N LEU A 3 -19.19 5.56 29.97
CA LEU A 3 -19.56 4.16 29.71
C LEU A 3 -20.81 4.04 28.80
N GLU A 4 -21.75 4.97 28.96
CA GLU A 4 -23.00 5.04 28.20
C GLU A 4 -22.77 5.40 26.72
N THR A 5 -21.81 6.30 26.45
CA THR A 5 -21.40 6.65 25.08
C THR A 5 -20.80 5.44 24.38
N TYR A 6 -19.90 4.72 25.06
CA TYR A 6 -19.29 3.51 24.50
C TYR A 6 -20.32 2.44 24.21
N HIS A 7 -21.23 2.18 25.15
CA HIS A 7 -22.30 1.20 24.95
C HIS A 7 -23.17 1.55 23.73
N THR A 8 -23.54 2.83 23.59
CA THR A 8 -24.31 3.31 22.44
C THR A 8 -23.57 3.10 21.11
N ILE A 9 -22.27 3.43 21.08
CA ILE A 9 -21.41 3.19 19.91
C ILE A 9 -21.40 1.69 19.57
N SER A 10 -21.13 0.82 20.54
CA SER A 10 -21.08 -0.63 20.33
C SER A 10 -22.40 -1.19 19.82
N THR A 11 -23.55 -0.71 20.33
CA THR A 11 -24.87 -1.14 19.85
C THR A 11 -25.09 -0.74 18.40
N LEU A 12 -24.76 0.50 18.02
CA LEU A 12 -24.93 0.99 16.66
C LEU A 12 -24.01 0.26 15.68
N LEU A 13 -22.73 0.06 16.04
CA LEU A 13 -21.75 -0.62 15.18
C LEU A 13 -21.96 -2.14 15.07
N ALA A 14 -22.82 -2.72 15.92
CA ALA A 14 -23.27 -4.11 15.80
C ALA A 14 -24.48 -4.27 14.86
N SER A 15 -25.08 -3.17 14.38
CA SER A 15 -26.22 -3.21 13.46
C SER A 15 -25.81 -3.67 12.06
N HIS A 16 -26.77 -4.20 11.31
CA HIS A 16 -26.61 -4.47 9.88
C HIS A 16 -27.11 -3.30 9.01
N ASP A 17 -27.77 -2.30 9.59
CA ASP A 17 -28.25 -1.11 8.87
C ASP A 17 -27.11 -0.11 8.65
N PRO A 18 -26.74 0.23 7.40
CA PRO A 18 -25.75 1.26 7.11
C PRO A 18 -26.01 2.61 7.81
N ALA A 19 -27.27 2.98 8.05
CA ALA A 19 -27.61 4.23 8.73
C ALA A 19 -27.21 4.20 10.22
N ASP A 20 -27.43 3.06 10.89
CA ASP A 20 -26.99 2.86 12.27
C ASP A 20 -25.46 2.84 12.36
N LEU A 21 -24.80 2.12 11.44
CA LEU A 21 -23.34 2.05 11.37
C LEU A 21 -22.72 3.45 11.19
N HIS A 22 -23.25 4.24 10.26
CA HIS A 22 -22.83 5.63 10.06
C HIS A 22 -23.01 6.46 11.33
N ARG A 23 -24.17 6.35 11.99
CA ARG A 23 -24.43 7.05 13.26
C ARG A 23 -23.45 6.62 14.35
N GLY A 24 -23.10 5.34 14.41
CA GLY A 24 -22.06 4.81 15.29
C GLY A 24 -20.71 5.46 15.02
N LEU A 25 -20.29 5.53 13.77
CA LEU A 25 -19.02 6.16 13.36
C LEU A 25 -18.99 7.66 13.67
N GLU A 26 -20.08 8.39 13.48
CA GLU A 26 -20.19 9.81 13.88
C GLU A 26 -20.00 10.00 15.39
N LEU A 27 -20.55 9.11 16.22
CA LEU A 27 -20.31 9.14 17.67
C LEU A 27 -18.84 8.82 18.01
N VAL A 28 -18.19 7.90 17.29
CA VAL A 28 -16.75 7.66 17.46
C VAL A 28 -15.95 8.92 17.13
N LYS A 29 -16.23 9.58 16.00
CA LYS A 29 -15.55 10.84 15.62
C LYS A 29 -15.73 11.92 16.68
N ALA A 30 -16.91 12.04 17.27
CA ALA A 30 -17.18 13.00 18.34
C ALA A 30 -16.45 12.65 19.65
N ALA A 31 -16.26 11.36 19.96
CA ALA A 31 -15.61 10.89 21.17
C ALA A 31 -14.07 10.90 21.08
N ALA A 32 -13.51 10.70 19.89
CA ALA A 32 -12.07 10.52 19.68
C ALA A 32 -11.18 11.66 20.23
N PRO A 33 -11.52 12.97 20.07
CA PRO A 33 -10.67 14.06 20.58
C PRO A 33 -10.50 14.06 22.10
N GLY A 34 -11.41 13.45 22.86
CA GLY A 34 -11.36 13.35 24.32
C GLY A 34 -10.92 11.99 24.86
N ALA A 35 -10.52 11.06 23.98
CA ALA A 35 -10.08 9.73 24.36
C ALA A 35 -8.60 9.70 24.75
N ASP A 36 -8.27 8.93 25.78
CA ASP A 36 -6.90 8.51 26.08
C ASP A 36 -6.48 7.38 25.10
N PRO A 37 -5.20 6.98 25.04
CA PRO A 37 -4.75 5.92 24.13
C PRO A 37 -5.57 4.63 24.24
N GLN A 38 -5.86 4.18 25.47
CA GLN A 38 -6.68 3.00 25.70
C GLN A 38 -8.15 3.20 25.27
N GLY A 39 -8.66 4.43 25.33
CA GLY A 39 -9.95 4.81 24.77
C GLY A 39 -9.96 4.72 23.25
N CYS A 40 -8.91 5.21 22.58
CA CYS A 40 -8.76 5.07 21.12
C CYS A 40 -8.66 3.60 20.71
N GLU A 41 -7.93 2.76 21.44
CA GLU A 41 -7.85 1.31 21.18
C GLU A 41 -9.23 0.64 21.26
N ARG A 42 -10.01 0.92 22.31
CA ARG A 42 -11.38 0.41 22.45
C ARG A 42 -12.31 0.90 21.33
N LEU A 43 -12.18 2.16 20.91
CA LEU A 43 -12.93 2.70 19.78
C LEU A 43 -12.52 2.02 18.47
N CYS A 44 -11.24 1.71 18.28
CA CYS A 44 -10.77 0.97 17.12
C CYS A 44 -11.33 -0.46 17.09
N GLU A 45 -11.32 -1.15 18.24
CA GLU A 45 -11.80 -2.53 18.38
C GLU A 45 -13.25 -2.68 17.91
N VAL A 46 -14.13 -1.74 18.25
CA VAL A 46 -15.54 -1.79 17.84
C VAL A 46 -15.78 -1.43 16.36
N ILE A 47 -14.81 -0.79 15.69
CA ILE A 47 -14.89 -0.46 14.26
C ILE A 47 -14.34 -1.60 13.40
N LEU A 48 -13.30 -2.30 13.86
CA LEU A 48 -12.60 -3.35 13.10
C LEU A 48 -13.52 -4.40 12.45
N PRO A 49 -14.60 -4.88 13.10
CA PRO A 49 -15.54 -5.82 12.48
C PRO A 49 -16.13 -5.33 11.15
N LEU A 50 -16.28 -4.02 10.95
CA LEU A 50 -16.78 -3.45 9.69
C LEU A 50 -15.87 -3.77 8.50
N PHE A 51 -14.57 -3.97 8.73
CA PHE A 51 -13.62 -4.31 7.67
C PHE A 51 -13.76 -5.74 7.14
N TYR A 52 -14.49 -6.61 7.85
CA TYR A 52 -14.77 -7.98 7.44
C TYR A 52 -16.07 -8.12 6.65
N ILE A 53 -16.88 -7.07 6.56
CA ILE A 53 -18.09 -7.05 5.72
C ILE A 53 -17.67 -7.24 4.26
N ASP A 54 -18.27 -8.21 3.57
CA ASP A 54 -18.00 -8.42 2.16
C ASP A 54 -18.74 -7.40 1.29
N PRO A 55 -18.05 -6.47 0.61
CA PRO A 55 -18.72 -5.51 -0.25
C PRO A 55 -19.37 -6.14 -1.49
N LEU A 56 -19.07 -7.40 -1.81
CA LEU A 56 -19.74 -8.11 -2.90
C LEU A 56 -21.12 -8.63 -2.48
N ASP A 57 -21.23 -9.12 -1.24
CA ASP A 57 -22.50 -9.57 -0.67
C ASP A 57 -23.34 -8.37 -0.18
N HIS A 58 -22.65 -7.32 0.27
CA HIS A 58 -23.21 -6.15 0.93
C HIS A 58 -22.69 -4.84 0.31
N PRO A 59 -23.00 -4.56 -0.97
CA PRO A 59 -22.54 -3.35 -1.65
C PRO A 59 -23.07 -2.06 -1.02
N GLU A 60 -24.21 -2.12 -0.32
CA GLU A 60 -24.77 -1.01 0.45
C GLU A 60 -23.88 -0.56 1.61
N HIS A 61 -22.96 -1.41 2.10
CA HIS A 61 -22.02 -1.08 3.17
C HIS A 61 -20.72 -0.44 2.67
N ILE A 62 -20.46 -0.40 1.35
CA ILE A 62 -19.23 0.19 0.82
C ILE A 62 -18.98 1.62 1.36
N PRO A 63 -19.96 2.55 1.36
CA PRO A 63 -19.73 3.89 1.87
C PRO A 63 -19.34 3.92 3.35
N VAL A 64 -19.95 3.06 4.18
CA VAL A 64 -19.69 3.03 5.62
C VAL A 64 -18.36 2.33 5.95
N ILE A 65 -17.93 1.37 5.13
CA ILE A 65 -16.59 0.77 5.23
C ILE A 65 -15.51 1.81 4.89
N GLU A 66 -15.70 2.60 3.82
CA GLU A 66 -14.80 3.71 3.47
C GLU A 66 -14.74 4.76 4.58
N GLU A 67 -15.88 5.09 5.16
CA GLU A 67 -15.95 5.99 6.32
C GLU A 67 -15.23 5.41 7.54
N ALA A 68 -15.41 4.12 7.83
CA ALA A 68 -14.76 3.42 8.94
C ALA A 68 -13.23 3.46 8.81
N ILE A 69 -12.70 3.31 7.59
CA ILE A 69 -11.26 3.46 7.31
C ILE A 69 -10.78 4.85 7.73
N MET A 70 -11.53 5.91 7.38
CA MET A 70 -11.18 7.28 7.72
C MET A 70 -11.31 7.56 9.23
N VAL A 71 -12.33 7.00 9.88
CA VAL A 71 -12.54 7.14 11.33
C VAL A 71 -11.38 6.49 12.09
N VAL A 72 -11.01 5.26 11.73
CA VAL A 72 -9.87 4.54 12.33
C VAL A 72 -8.56 5.31 12.13
N ALA A 73 -8.32 5.83 10.92
CA ALA A 73 -7.16 6.69 10.66
C ALA A 73 -7.14 7.94 11.56
N GLY A 74 -8.31 8.53 11.84
CA GLY A 74 -8.48 9.68 12.72
C GLY A 74 -8.27 9.42 14.22
N LEU A 75 -8.25 8.15 14.67
CA LEU A 75 -7.97 7.80 16.07
C LEU A 75 -6.50 8.02 16.47
N GLY A 76 -5.61 8.20 15.49
CA GLY A 76 -4.22 8.58 15.71
C GLY A 76 -3.27 7.42 15.97
N GLU A 77 -2.12 7.70 16.56
CA GLU A 77 -0.99 6.75 16.66
C GLU A 77 -1.26 5.58 17.59
N ALA A 78 -2.10 5.78 18.61
CA ALA A 78 -2.40 4.78 19.62
C ALA A 78 -2.96 3.48 19.02
N VAL A 79 -3.62 3.56 17.88
CA VAL A 79 -4.26 2.41 17.23
C VAL A 79 -3.36 1.75 16.18
N ILE A 80 -2.15 2.24 15.92
CA ILE A 80 -1.23 1.60 14.95
C ILE A 80 -0.87 0.17 15.37
N PRO A 81 -0.44 -0.10 16.63
CA PRO A 81 -0.12 -1.47 17.05
C PRO A 81 -1.28 -2.48 16.87
N PRO A 82 -2.51 -2.23 17.34
CA PRO A 82 -3.60 -3.17 17.13
C PRO A 82 -3.99 -3.34 15.66
N LEU A 83 -3.84 -2.30 14.82
CA LEU A 83 -4.04 -2.42 13.37
C LEU A 83 -3.02 -3.37 12.73
N ILE A 84 -1.75 -3.26 13.10
CA ILE A 84 -0.69 -4.14 12.59
C ILE A 84 -0.96 -5.59 12.99
N GLN A 85 -1.37 -5.84 14.24
CA GLN A 85 -1.74 -7.19 14.71
C GLN A 85 -2.91 -7.79 13.92
N ASN A 86 -3.93 -6.99 13.58
CA ASN A 86 -5.08 -7.45 12.79
C ASN A 86 -4.76 -7.61 11.30
N LEU A 87 -3.71 -6.96 10.79
CA LEU A 87 -3.24 -7.14 9.42
C LEU A 87 -2.78 -8.58 9.17
N GLU A 88 -2.24 -9.27 10.18
CA GLU A 88 -1.73 -10.64 10.04
C GLU A 88 -2.85 -11.70 10.09
N MET A 89 -3.93 -11.42 10.83
CA MET A 89 -5.00 -12.40 11.11
C MET A 89 -6.28 -12.20 10.29
N GLY A 90 -6.37 -11.12 9.52
CA GLY A 90 -7.56 -10.77 8.73
C GLY A 90 -7.64 -11.51 7.39
N ASP A 91 -8.84 -11.53 6.80
CA ASP A 91 -8.99 -11.91 5.38
C ASP A 91 -8.52 -10.78 4.46
N VAL A 92 -8.41 -11.05 3.16
CA VAL A 92 -7.82 -10.12 2.18
C VAL A 92 -8.51 -8.75 2.16
N LYS A 93 -9.84 -8.70 2.32
CA LYS A 93 -10.61 -7.44 2.32
C LYS A 93 -10.36 -6.64 3.59
N ALA A 94 -10.35 -7.28 4.76
CA ALA A 94 -10.00 -6.63 6.02
C ALA A 94 -8.56 -6.11 5.99
N GLN A 95 -7.63 -6.91 5.49
CA GLN A 95 -6.23 -6.52 5.31
C GLN A 95 -6.09 -5.29 4.39
N MET A 96 -6.87 -5.21 3.32
CA MET A 96 -6.88 -4.05 2.42
C MET A 96 -7.43 -2.78 3.07
N ALA A 97 -8.46 -2.90 3.91
CA ALA A 97 -9.02 -1.77 4.67
C ALA A 97 -8.02 -1.28 5.73
N ILE A 98 -7.43 -2.20 6.51
CA ILE A 98 -6.40 -1.90 7.52
C ILE A 98 -5.19 -1.22 6.88
N ALA A 99 -4.66 -1.78 5.79
CA ALA A 99 -3.55 -1.17 5.03
C ALA A 99 -3.90 0.24 4.51
N SER A 100 -5.17 0.49 4.19
CA SER A 100 -5.62 1.82 3.74
C SER A 100 -5.69 2.79 4.93
N ALA A 101 -6.20 2.36 6.09
CA ALA A 101 -6.19 3.16 7.32
C ALA A 101 -4.76 3.54 7.74
N LEU A 102 -3.83 2.57 7.76
CA LEU A 102 -2.40 2.82 8.02
C LEU A 102 -1.78 3.76 6.98
N GLY A 103 -2.20 3.67 5.72
CA GLY A 103 -1.81 4.61 4.66
C GLY A 103 -2.20 6.06 4.96
N TRP A 104 -3.41 6.27 5.47
CA TRP A 104 -3.91 7.59 5.90
C TRP A 104 -3.23 8.12 7.15
N MET A 105 -2.77 7.24 8.06
CA MET A 105 -1.96 7.63 9.21
C MET A 105 -0.57 8.15 8.84
N GLY A 106 -0.11 7.85 7.62
CA GLY A 106 1.06 8.47 7.02
C GLY A 106 2.39 8.06 7.69
N ALA A 107 3.28 9.04 7.89
CA ALA A 107 4.65 8.84 8.39
C ALA A 107 4.71 8.05 9.71
N LYS A 108 3.69 8.22 10.56
CA LYS A 108 3.60 7.60 11.89
C LYS A 108 3.52 6.07 11.83
N ALA A 109 2.99 5.52 10.74
CA ALA A 109 2.88 4.07 10.55
C ALA A 109 4.15 3.43 9.96
N VAL A 110 5.13 4.21 9.50
CA VAL A 110 6.32 3.68 8.80
C VAL A 110 7.20 2.84 9.73
N ASP A 111 7.65 3.40 10.85
CA ASP A 111 8.56 2.71 11.76
C ASP A 111 7.92 1.47 12.41
N PRO A 112 6.64 1.52 12.86
CA PRO A 112 5.95 0.31 13.36
C PRO A 112 5.84 -0.81 12.30
N LEU A 113 5.52 -0.48 11.05
CA LEU A 113 5.43 -1.48 9.97
C LEU A 113 6.79 -2.08 9.60
N ILE A 114 7.86 -1.26 9.63
CA ILE A 114 9.24 -1.74 9.43
C ILE A 114 9.63 -2.70 10.56
N ALA A 115 9.33 -2.33 11.82
CA ALA A 115 9.63 -3.17 12.96
C ALA A 115 8.95 -4.54 12.84
N GLU A 116 7.65 -4.58 12.53
CA GLU A 116 6.91 -5.84 12.37
C GLU A 116 7.50 -6.73 11.27
N TYR A 117 7.89 -6.11 10.15
CA TYR A 117 8.50 -6.81 9.01
C TYR A 117 9.82 -7.49 9.39
N GLU A 118 10.61 -6.87 10.28
CA GLU A 118 11.92 -7.35 10.70
C GLU A 118 11.86 -8.34 11.86
N SER A 119 10.98 -8.12 12.84
CA SER A 119 11.02 -8.83 14.14
C SER A 119 10.17 -10.08 14.20
N THR A 120 8.97 -10.05 13.59
CA THR A 120 7.92 -11.02 13.91
C THR A 120 7.51 -11.83 12.70
N CYS A 121 7.45 -11.16 11.54
CA CYS A 121 6.86 -11.69 10.32
C CYS A 121 7.80 -12.72 9.62
N PRO A 122 7.54 -14.04 9.77
CA PRO A 122 8.51 -15.07 9.42
C PRO A 122 8.37 -15.55 7.96
N ASP A 123 7.18 -15.43 7.37
CA ASP A 123 6.84 -15.97 6.06
C ASP A 123 6.66 -14.89 4.97
N PRO A 124 6.80 -15.25 3.68
CA PRO A 124 6.68 -14.30 2.59
C PRO A 124 5.31 -13.62 2.44
N SER A 125 4.20 -14.31 2.78
CA SER A 125 2.85 -13.76 2.60
C SER A 125 2.58 -12.66 3.61
N CYS A 126 2.92 -12.87 4.89
CA CYS A 126 2.88 -11.82 5.89
C CYS A 126 3.72 -10.60 5.46
N ARG A 127 4.94 -10.81 4.94
CA ARG A 127 5.83 -9.74 4.47
C ARG A 127 5.26 -8.99 3.28
N ALA A 128 4.55 -9.69 2.40
CA ALA A 128 3.87 -9.08 1.26
C ALA A 128 2.81 -8.08 1.75
N PHE A 129 1.99 -8.45 2.73
CA PHE A 129 0.97 -7.54 3.28
C PHE A 129 1.56 -6.31 3.98
N LEU A 130 2.63 -6.46 4.74
CA LEU A 130 3.34 -5.33 5.34
C LEU A 130 3.90 -4.37 4.28
N LEU A 131 4.51 -4.90 3.20
CA LEU A 131 4.97 -4.08 2.08
C LEU A 131 3.81 -3.45 1.30
N TYR A 132 2.67 -4.12 1.21
CA TYR A 132 1.46 -3.56 0.63
C TYR A 132 0.96 -2.36 1.44
N ALA A 133 0.91 -2.47 2.77
CA ALA A 133 0.53 -1.39 3.68
C ALA A 133 1.54 -0.22 3.62
N LEU A 134 2.83 -0.50 3.66
CA LEU A 134 3.89 0.50 3.44
C LEU A 134 3.70 1.23 2.10
N GLY A 135 3.32 0.51 1.02
CA GLY A 135 3.03 1.08 -0.29
C GLY A 135 1.78 1.98 -0.36
N LYS A 136 0.94 2.00 0.68
CA LYS A 136 -0.20 2.92 0.81
C LYS A 136 0.18 4.26 1.43
N ILE A 137 1.27 4.30 2.21
CA ILE A 137 1.72 5.50 2.88
C ILE A 137 2.23 6.54 1.86
N LYS A 138 1.74 7.77 1.99
CA LYS A 138 2.10 8.93 1.15
C LYS A 138 2.94 9.93 1.92
N ALA A 139 4.09 9.48 2.42
CA ALA A 139 4.99 10.28 3.24
C ALA A 139 6.46 10.02 2.83
N PRO A 140 7.34 11.05 2.77
CA PRO A 140 8.75 10.89 2.41
C PRO A 140 9.52 9.90 3.29
N GLU A 141 9.10 9.75 4.55
CA GLU A 141 9.68 8.84 5.55
C GLU A 141 9.67 7.38 5.07
N ILE A 142 8.84 7.02 4.09
CA ILE A 142 8.80 5.69 3.48
C ILE A 142 10.16 5.26 2.89
N VAL A 143 11.08 6.20 2.66
CA VAL A 143 12.47 5.92 2.28
C VAL A 143 13.17 4.96 3.25
N LYS A 144 12.78 4.93 4.54
CA LYS A 144 13.31 3.97 5.52
C LYS A 144 13.01 2.50 5.15
N ALA A 145 11.88 2.23 4.49
CA ALA A 145 11.48 0.90 4.06
C ALA A 145 12.10 0.49 2.71
N ALA A 146 12.83 1.39 2.03
CA ALA A 146 13.38 1.16 0.71
C ALA A 146 14.31 -0.08 0.62
N PRO A 147 15.23 -0.34 1.58
CA PRO A 147 16.08 -1.53 1.55
C PRO A 147 15.28 -2.83 1.61
N LEU A 148 14.23 -2.88 2.43
CA LEU A 148 13.35 -4.04 2.58
C LEU A 148 12.64 -4.36 1.26
N ALA A 149 12.07 -3.35 0.60
CA ALA A 149 11.41 -3.52 -0.68
C ALA A 149 12.38 -3.94 -1.81
N VAL A 150 13.61 -3.44 -1.81
CA VAL A 150 14.64 -3.86 -2.79
C VAL A 150 14.99 -5.33 -2.60
N ALA A 151 15.20 -5.78 -1.37
CA ALA A 151 15.50 -7.18 -1.08
C ALA A 151 14.31 -8.09 -1.44
N ALA A 152 13.09 -7.71 -1.05
CA ALA A 152 11.87 -8.45 -1.34
C ALA A 152 11.55 -8.54 -2.84
N ALA A 153 11.91 -7.52 -3.64
CA ALA A 153 11.76 -7.55 -5.09
C ALA A 153 12.67 -8.58 -5.79
N ARG A 154 13.59 -9.21 -5.05
CA ARG A 154 14.44 -10.32 -5.50
C ARG A 154 14.05 -11.66 -4.85
N SER A 155 12.94 -11.71 -4.11
CA SER A 155 12.46 -12.92 -3.43
C SER A 155 12.14 -14.04 -4.43
N ALA A 156 12.40 -15.29 -4.05
CA ALA A 156 11.93 -16.45 -4.80
C ALA A 156 10.40 -16.58 -4.73
N ASP A 157 9.80 -16.15 -3.63
CA ASP A 157 8.35 -16.12 -3.46
C ASP A 157 7.70 -15.11 -4.41
N LEU A 158 6.71 -15.57 -5.18
CA LEU A 158 6.07 -14.80 -6.23
C LEU A 158 5.27 -13.61 -5.68
N GLU A 159 4.50 -13.82 -4.60
CA GLU A 159 3.61 -12.82 -4.04
C GLU A 159 4.41 -11.68 -3.39
N LEU A 160 5.43 -12.02 -2.61
CA LEU A 160 6.34 -11.06 -2.02
C LEU A 160 7.09 -10.26 -3.09
N ARG A 161 7.61 -10.94 -4.12
CA ARG A 161 8.32 -10.29 -5.23
C ARG A 161 7.41 -9.36 -6.03
N ASP A 162 6.20 -9.79 -6.34
CA ASP A 162 5.19 -8.99 -7.05
C ASP A 162 4.82 -7.74 -6.26
N THR A 163 4.55 -7.90 -4.96
CA THR A 163 4.18 -6.80 -4.07
C THR A 163 5.32 -5.81 -3.89
N ALA A 164 6.54 -6.30 -3.66
CA ALA A 164 7.72 -5.47 -3.54
C ALA A 164 8.02 -4.67 -4.82
N THR A 165 7.89 -5.30 -6.00
CA THR A 165 8.04 -4.63 -7.30
C THR A 165 7.08 -3.45 -7.46
N ARG A 166 5.84 -3.60 -6.99
CA ARG A 166 4.87 -2.49 -6.91
C ARG A 166 5.23 -1.47 -5.84
N ALA A 167 5.67 -1.91 -4.66
CA ALA A 167 6.03 -1.04 -3.55
C ALA A 167 7.15 -0.07 -3.93
N LEU A 168 8.19 -0.53 -4.64
CA LEU A 168 9.26 0.34 -5.16
C LEU A 168 8.71 1.53 -5.97
N GLY A 169 7.75 1.28 -6.87
CA GLY A 169 7.11 2.35 -7.63
C GLY A 169 6.22 3.26 -6.76
N LYS A 170 5.57 2.71 -5.73
CA LYS A 170 4.78 3.51 -4.78
C LYS A 170 5.67 4.39 -3.88
N PHE A 171 6.84 3.90 -3.50
CA PHE A 171 7.83 4.65 -2.75
C PHE A 171 8.41 5.77 -3.61
N ALA A 172 8.76 5.50 -4.87
CA ALA A 172 9.19 6.53 -5.82
C ALA A 172 8.16 7.67 -5.99
N GLU A 173 6.87 7.37 -5.91
CA GLU A 173 5.78 8.35 -5.96
C GLU A 173 5.66 9.18 -4.67
N ALA A 174 5.99 8.62 -3.51
CA ALA A 174 5.88 9.29 -2.21
C ALA A 174 7.17 10.05 -1.82
N ILE A 175 8.33 9.59 -2.28
CA ILE A 175 9.64 10.20 -2.01
C ILE A 175 9.88 11.32 -3.02
N PRO A 176 10.12 12.57 -2.57
CA PRO A 176 10.45 13.68 -3.47
C PRO A 176 11.72 13.42 -4.30
N ALA A 177 11.84 14.06 -5.46
CA ALA A 177 13.07 14.03 -6.26
C ALA A 177 14.28 14.46 -5.41
N GLY A 178 15.37 13.70 -5.47
CA GLY A 178 16.55 13.90 -4.62
C GLY A 178 16.45 13.33 -3.20
N GLY A 179 15.27 12.84 -2.78
CA GLY A 179 15.07 12.17 -1.50
C GLY A 179 15.55 10.71 -1.46
N LEU A 180 15.82 10.10 -2.63
CA LEU A 180 16.48 8.81 -2.75
C LEU A 180 17.99 9.01 -2.90
N ALA A 181 18.77 8.48 -1.96
CA ALA A 181 20.22 8.39 -2.10
C ALA A 181 20.59 7.62 -3.38
N GLU A 182 21.67 8.01 -4.04
CA GLU A 182 22.07 7.46 -5.35
C GLU A 182 22.16 5.93 -5.34
N GLY A 183 22.76 5.33 -4.31
CA GLY A 183 22.86 3.89 -4.19
C GLY A 183 21.50 3.18 -4.12
N LEU A 184 20.54 3.73 -3.37
CA LEU A 184 19.18 3.17 -3.30
C LEU A 184 18.42 3.35 -4.61
N ARG A 185 18.57 4.51 -5.25
CA ARG A 185 17.98 4.82 -6.55
C ARG A 185 18.46 3.85 -7.63
N LEU A 186 19.76 3.54 -7.65
CA LEU A 186 20.33 2.51 -8.54
C LEU A 186 19.82 1.12 -8.19
N ALA A 187 19.75 0.77 -6.89
CA ALA A 187 19.21 -0.51 -6.47
C ALA A 187 17.73 -0.71 -6.85
N PHE A 188 16.93 0.36 -6.83
CA PHE A 188 15.55 0.36 -7.35
C PHE A 188 15.55 0.04 -8.84
N GLN A 189 16.38 0.73 -9.63
CA GLN A 189 16.46 0.49 -11.06
C GLN A 189 16.91 -0.94 -11.37
N GLU A 190 17.96 -1.43 -10.74
CA GLU A 190 18.46 -2.80 -10.94
C GLU A 190 17.40 -3.85 -10.64
N ALA A 191 16.72 -3.74 -9.48
CA ALA A 191 15.68 -4.70 -9.09
C ALA A 191 14.50 -4.67 -10.07
N LEU A 192 14.07 -3.48 -10.48
CA LEU A 192 12.96 -3.33 -11.43
C LEU A 192 13.35 -3.80 -12.84
N GLN A 193 14.56 -3.51 -13.31
CA GLN A 193 15.07 -3.98 -14.60
C GLN A 193 15.21 -5.50 -14.65
N ALA A 194 15.69 -6.13 -13.56
CA ALA A 194 15.71 -7.58 -13.45
C ALA A 194 14.29 -8.18 -13.56
N ASN A 195 13.31 -7.54 -12.93
CA ASN A 195 11.92 -7.98 -12.93
C ASN A 195 11.19 -7.75 -14.27
N LEU A 196 11.79 -7.06 -15.24
CA LEU A 196 11.33 -7.07 -16.63
C LEU A 196 11.52 -8.44 -17.30
N GLY A 197 12.41 -9.29 -16.77
CA GLY A 197 12.64 -10.66 -17.24
C GLY A 197 11.83 -11.72 -16.49
N ASP A 198 10.94 -11.34 -15.56
CA ASP A 198 10.21 -12.31 -14.74
C ASP A 198 9.24 -13.18 -15.58
N PHE A 199 9.08 -14.45 -15.20
CA PHE A 199 8.14 -15.35 -15.85
C PHE A 199 6.67 -14.88 -15.72
N SER A 200 6.32 -14.25 -14.59
CA SER A 200 5.01 -13.66 -14.35
C SER A 200 4.83 -12.36 -15.10
N ALA A 201 3.84 -12.31 -15.98
CA ALA A 201 3.43 -11.08 -16.65
C ALA A 201 2.98 -9.98 -15.67
N GLY A 202 2.46 -10.37 -14.49
CA GLY A 202 2.06 -9.43 -13.44
C GLY A 202 3.25 -8.69 -12.83
N VAL A 203 4.35 -9.40 -12.59
CA VAL A 203 5.61 -8.83 -12.09
C VAL A 203 6.23 -7.93 -13.16
N ARG A 204 6.31 -8.39 -14.42
CA ARG A 204 6.83 -7.56 -15.53
C ARG A 204 6.04 -6.26 -15.72
N ALA A 205 4.71 -6.32 -15.68
CA ALA A 205 3.86 -5.14 -15.79
C ALA A 205 4.10 -4.14 -14.64
N LYS A 206 4.24 -4.64 -13.40
CA LYS A 206 4.56 -3.79 -12.24
C LYS A 206 5.97 -3.20 -12.35
N ALA A 207 6.94 -3.96 -12.85
CA ALA A 207 8.30 -3.47 -13.09
C ALA A 207 8.30 -2.30 -14.07
N VAL A 208 7.62 -2.46 -15.22
CA VAL A 208 7.43 -1.39 -16.21
C VAL A 208 6.78 -0.15 -15.59
N ARG A 209 5.66 -0.33 -14.88
CA ARG A 209 4.95 0.77 -14.22
C ARG A 209 5.85 1.49 -13.20
N SER A 210 6.58 0.74 -12.38
CA SER A 210 7.45 1.28 -11.34
C SER A 210 8.66 2.02 -11.93
N LEU A 211 9.25 1.55 -13.03
CA LEU A 211 10.28 2.28 -13.77
C LEU A 211 9.72 3.59 -14.37
N GLY A 212 8.51 3.54 -14.92
CA GLY A 212 7.79 4.74 -15.38
C GLY A 212 7.58 5.76 -14.25
N LYS A 213 7.31 5.30 -13.03
CA LYS A 213 7.19 6.19 -11.86
C LYS A 213 8.51 6.80 -11.44
N LEU A 214 9.62 6.06 -11.49
CA LEU A 214 10.95 6.65 -11.27
C LEU A 214 11.20 7.80 -12.26
N ALA A 215 10.84 7.62 -13.53
CA ALA A 215 10.95 8.67 -14.54
C ALA A 215 10.01 9.86 -14.24
N ARG A 216 8.73 9.57 -13.94
CA ARG A 216 7.69 10.59 -13.69
C ARG A 216 8.00 11.47 -12.48
N TYR A 217 8.54 10.89 -11.41
CA TYR A 217 8.77 11.57 -10.13
C TYR A 217 10.21 12.06 -9.96
N GLY A 218 10.99 12.14 -11.06
CA GLY A 218 12.29 12.82 -11.07
C GLY A 218 13.44 12.02 -10.44
N HIS A 219 13.32 10.69 -10.40
CA HIS A 219 14.36 9.78 -9.88
C HIS A 219 15.30 9.25 -10.97
N LEU A 220 15.04 9.58 -12.24
CA LEU A 220 15.91 9.25 -13.38
C LEU A 220 16.48 10.51 -14.02
N ASN A 221 17.77 10.47 -14.36
CA ASN A 221 18.41 11.51 -15.16
C ASN A 221 18.11 11.35 -16.66
N GLY A 222 18.57 12.30 -17.50
CA GLY A 222 18.27 12.30 -18.93
C GLY A 222 18.75 11.05 -19.67
N ARG A 223 19.92 10.51 -19.32
CA ARG A 223 20.45 9.28 -19.91
C ARG A 223 19.60 8.07 -19.51
N GLU A 224 19.25 7.96 -18.24
CA GLU A 224 18.43 6.85 -17.73
C GLU A 224 17.01 6.88 -18.29
N ARG A 225 16.41 8.08 -18.47
CA ARG A 225 15.12 8.23 -19.16
C ARG A 225 15.21 7.77 -20.62
N TRP A 226 16.30 8.10 -21.32
CA TRP A 226 16.54 7.66 -22.69
C TRP A 226 16.69 6.13 -22.78
N GLU A 227 17.47 5.52 -21.88
CA GLU A 227 17.65 4.06 -21.78
C GLU A 227 16.31 3.37 -21.48
N LEU A 228 15.53 3.90 -20.54
CA LEU A 228 14.18 3.41 -20.24
C LEU A 228 13.28 3.50 -21.48
N ALA A 229 13.27 4.64 -22.20
CA ALA A 229 12.46 4.79 -23.41
C ALA A 229 12.83 3.76 -24.49
N ALA A 230 14.10 3.39 -24.63
CA ALA A 230 14.54 2.32 -25.53
C ALA A 230 13.97 0.95 -25.10
N ILE A 231 14.08 0.61 -23.81
CA ILE A 231 13.50 -0.62 -23.23
C ILE A 231 11.99 -0.69 -23.49
N LEU A 232 11.27 0.41 -23.24
CA LEU A 232 9.82 0.46 -23.42
C LEU A 232 9.40 0.35 -24.88
N ARG A 233 10.12 0.96 -25.83
CA ARG A 233 9.88 0.78 -27.27
C ARG A 233 10.06 -0.68 -27.69
N ARG A 234 11.09 -1.36 -27.17
CA ARG A 234 11.27 -2.80 -27.38
C ARG A 234 10.09 -3.59 -26.82
N ILE A 235 9.68 -3.36 -25.57
CA ILE A 235 8.51 -4.06 -25.00
C ILE A 235 7.25 -3.89 -25.87
N LEU A 236 7.09 -2.72 -26.49
CA LEU A 236 5.98 -2.39 -27.39
C LEU A 236 6.13 -2.96 -28.82
N GLY A 237 7.26 -3.53 -29.19
CA GLY A 237 7.56 -3.93 -30.58
C GLY A 237 7.66 -2.75 -31.54
N LYS A 238 8.03 -1.57 -31.01
CA LYS A 238 8.22 -0.32 -31.77
C LYS A 238 9.70 -0.05 -32.09
N ASP A 239 10.56 -1.03 -31.88
CA ASP A 239 11.94 -1.02 -32.33
C ASP A 239 12.09 -1.73 -33.69
N GLU A 240 13.28 -1.67 -34.28
CA GLU A 240 13.57 -2.28 -35.59
C GLU A 240 13.57 -3.83 -35.54
N ARG A 241 13.48 -4.42 -34.33
CA ARG A 241 13.49 -5.88 -34.13
C ARG A 241 12.08 -6.46 -34.14
N PHE A 242 11.05 -5.63 -33.92
CA PHE A 242 9.65 -6.03 -33.87
C PHE A 242 9.38 -7.18 -32.89
N GLU A 243 10.24 -7.36 -31.88
CA GLU A 243 9.99 -8.26 -30.74
C GLU A 243 9.18 -7.49 -29.69
N TRP A 244 8.13 -8.09 -29.13
CA TRP A 244 7.32 -7.44 -28.08
C TRP A 244 6.98 -8.39 -26.94
N ASP A 245 6.61 -7.85 -25.78
CA ASP A 245 6.11 -8.68 -24.68
C ASP A 245 4.73 -9.26 -25.03
N ARG A 246 4.62 -10.58 -24.99
CA ARG A 246 3.40 -11.31 -25.37
C ARG A 246 2.20 -10.92 -24.50
N ALA A 247 2.43 -10.50 -23.25
CA ALA A 247 1.37 -10.09 -22.36
C ALA A 247 0.92 -8.65 -22.66
N TYR A 248 -0.35 -8.50 -23.05
CA TYR A 248 -0.95 -7.19 -23.32
C TYR A 248 -0.85 -6.24 -22.12
N VAL A 249 -1.02 -6.76 -20.89
CA VAL A 249 -0.90 -5.93 -19.68
C VAL A 249 0.47 -5.25 -19.57
N VAL A 250 1.55 -5.94 -19.94
CA VAL A 250 2.91 -5.37 -19.91
C VAL A 250 3.05 -4.27 -20.95
N ARG A 251 2.54 -4.50 -22.17
CA ARG A 251 2.53 -3.49 -23.24
C ARG A 251 1.68 -2.27 -22.89
N LYS A 252 0.53 -2.46 -22.23
CA LYS A 252 -0.31 -1.35 -21.75
C LYS A 252 0.47 -0.47 -20.78
N GLU A 253 1.11 -1.06 -19.77
CA GLU A 253 1.95 -0.31 -18.83
C GLU A 253 3.12 0.37 -19.53
N ALA A 254 3.72 -0.27 -20.54
CA ALA A 254 4.84 0.30 -21.27
C ALA A 254 4.44 1.53 -22.08
N GLN A 255 3.24 1.53 -22.67
CA GLN A 255 2.72 2.67 -23.39
C GLN A 255 2.52 3.89 -22.49
N GLU A 256 2.04 3.67 -21.26
CA GLU A 256 1.90 4.74 -20.26
C GLU A 256 3.28 5.21 -19.78
N ALA A 257 4.15 4.29 -19.36
CA ALA A 257 5.49 4.60 -18.87
C ALA A 257 6.34 5.36 -19.89
N LEU A 258 6.15 5.11 -21.19
CA LEU A 258 6.90 5.78 -22.25
C LEU A 258 6.63 7.29 -22.28
N SER A 259 5.42 7.72 -21.92
CA SER A 259 5.08 9.15 -21.80
C SER A 259 5.85 9.87 -20.69
N TYR A 260 6.33 9.14 -19.69
CA TYR A 260 7.15 9.67 -18.60
C TYR A 260 8.65 9.56 -18.87
N ALA A 261 9.07 8.82 -19.89
CA ALA A 261 10.47 8.62 -20.27
C ALA A 261 10.87 9.46 -21.50
N SER A 262 9.89 10.05 -22.20
CA SER A 262 10.12 10.95 -23.34
C SER A 262 10.48 12.38 -22.93
#